data_AF-A0A5N3P7W7-F1
#
_entry.id   AF-A0A5N3P7W7-F1
#
_cell.length_a   1.000
_cell.length_b   1.000
_cell.length_c   1.000
_cell.angle_alpha   90.00
_cell.angle_beta   90.00
_cell.angle_gamma   90.00
#
_symmetry.space_group_name_H-M   'P 1'
#
loop_
_entity.id
_entity.type
_entity.pdbx_description
1 polymer ?
#
loop_
_entity_poly.entity_id
_entity_poly.type
_entity_poly.pdbx_seq_one_letter_code
_entity_poly.pdbx_strand_id
1 'polypeptide(L)'
;MTEAGPVDFKDKGCEEVPVVECERYSLVAALPDHNLWVVYLGYYEGGSYILVDIKTGKVTDVGGFPLFSPDGRRFITVSNEPYDLPILAIWKLQQKEIAKEWGYDFATDRPEGEWSYCVERWAGNNRVILEGRGNLVIDKGPGVVGADRFRSIFLTGRTSLRFDGATWHYRQPLRLKREAG
;
A
#
# COMPACT_ATOMS: atom_id res chain seq x y z
N MET A 1 -16.44 -31.50 8.81
CA MET A 1 -15.64 -30.40 8.23
C MET A 1 -15.81 -30.52 6.73
N THR A 2 -16.46 -29.57 6.08
CA THR A 2 -16.59 -29.56 4.62
C THR A 2 -15.25 -29.08 4.07
N GLU A 3 -14.57 -29.90 3.27
CA GLU A 3 -13.40 -29.43 2.53
C GLU A 3 -13.83 -28.24 1.67
N ALA A 4 -13.10 -27.14 1.77
CA ALA A 4 -13.23 -26.05 0.81
C ALA A 4 -12.83 -26.64 -0.56
N GLY A 5 -13.75 -26.58 -1.54
CA GLY A 5 -13.46 -27.03 -2.89
C GLY A 5 -12.29 -26.26 -3.52
N PRO A 6 -11.71 -26.75 -4.62
CA PRO A 6 -10.67 -26.02 -5.34
C PRO A 6 -11.19 -24.64 -5.74
N VAL A 7 -10.39 -23.61 -5.47
CA VAL A 7 -10.66 -22.26 -5.96
C VAL A 7 -9.83 -22.03 -7.19
N ASP A 8 -10.53 -21.74 -8.28
CA ASP A 8 -9.95 -21.45 -9.58
C ASP A 8 -9.88 -19.94 -9.78
N PHE A 9 -8.71 -19.46 -10.19
CA PHE A 9 -8.50 -18.07 -10.55
C PHE A 9 -8.34 -18.02 -12.06
N LYS A 10 -9.37 -17.54 -12.74
CA LYS A 10 -9.34 -17.41 -14.20
C LYS A 10 -9.09 -15.96 -14.59
N ASP A 11 -8.02 -15.75 -15.33
CA ASP A 11 -7.73 -14.47 -15.97
C ASP A 11 -8.93 -14.03 -16.82
N LYS A 12 -9.29 -12.76 -16.71
CA LYS A 12 -10.48 -12.22 -17.36
C LYS A 12 -10.06 -11.29 -18.49
N GLY A 13 -10.65 -11.49 -19.65
CA GLY A 13 -10.48 -10.60 -20.81
C GLY A 13 -9.15 -10.75 -21.57
N CYS A 14 -8.25 -11.63 -21.17
CA CYS A 14 -6.92 -11.66 -21.77
C CYS A 14 -6.85 -12.29 -23.18
N GLU A 15 -7.91 -12.97 -23.64
CA GLU A 15 -7.95 -13.63 -24.95
C GLU A 15 -8.87 -12.92 -25.98
N GLU A 16 -9.85 -12.14 -25.54
CA GLU A 16 -10.96 -11.64 -26.39
C GLU A 16 -11.16 -10.12 -26.36
N VAL A 17 -10.51 -9.39 -25.46
CA VAL A 17 -10.59 -7.92 -25.36
C VAL A 17 -9.22 -7.28 -25.48
N PRO A 18 -9.12 -5.99 -25.89
CA PRO A 18 -7.85 -5.28 -25.90
C PRO A 18 -7.15 -5.38 -24.53
N VAL A 19 -5.82 -5.47 -24.55
CA VAL A 19 -4.95 -5.77 -23.40
C VAL A 19 -5.22 -4.88 -22.16
N VAL A 20 -5.81 -3.71 -22.38
CA VAL A 20 -6.24 -2.77 -21.34
C VAL A 20 -7.33 -3.30 -20.40
N GLU A 21 -8.08 -4.34 -20.82
CA GLU A 21 -9.16 -4.96 -20.03
C GLU A 21 -8.76 -6.34 -19.43
N CYS A 22 -7.48 -6.73 -19.55
CA CYS A 22 -6.98 -7.99 -19.02
C CYS A 22 -6.69 -7.89 -17.52
N GLU A 23 -7.42 -8.68 -16.73
CA GLU A 23 -7.20 -8.86 -15.29
C GLU A 23 -6.50 -10.20 -15.05
N ARG A 24 -5.33 -10.16 -14.40
CA ARG A 24 -4.54 -11.34 -14.08
C ARG A 24 -4.55 -11.63 -12.60
N TYR A 25 -4.82 -12.87 -12.22
CA TYR A 25 -4.86 -13.26 -10.82
C TYR A 25 -3.67 -14.14 -10.47
N SER A 26 -3.04 -13.89 -9.33
CA SER A 26 -1.93 -14.71 -8.84
C SER A 26 -2.04 -14.91 -7.34
N LEU A 27 -2.14 -16.16 -6.89
CA LEU A 27 -2.02 -16.49 -5.47
C LEU A 27 -0.58 -16.20 -5.03
N VAL A 28 -0.39 -15.21 -4.17
CA VAL A 28 0.94 -14.79 -3.71
C VAL A 28 1.26 -15.29 -2.30
N ALA A 29 0.24 -15.52 -1.46
CA ALA A 29 0.44 -16.10 -0.14
C ALA A 29 -0.83 -16.81 0.38
N ALA A 30 -0.63 -17.81 1.24
CA ALA A 30 -1.67 -18.38 2.07
C ALA A 30 -1.39 -18.06 3.54
N LEU A 31 -2.41 -17.57 4.25
CA LEU A 31 -2.37 -17.18 5.65
C LEU A 31 -3.35 -18.06 6.45
N PRO A 32 -3.00 -19.33 6.70
CA PRO A 32 -3.91 -20.30 7.29
C PRO A 32 -4.39 -19.90 8.69
N ASP A 33 -3.53 -19.27 9.50
CA ASP A 33 -3.87 -18.78 10.84
C ASP A 33 -4.97 -17.70 10.82
N HIS A 34 -5.16 -17.05 9.67
CA HIS A 34 -6.19 -16.03 9.45
C HIS A 34 -7.34 -16.54 8.58
N ASN A 35 -7.28 -17.77 8.05
CA ASN A 35 -8.18 -18.29 7.02
C ASN A 35 -8.24 -17.38 5.77
N LEU A 36 -7.10 -16.84 5.33
CA LEU A 36 -7.03 -15.93 4.19
C LEU A 36 -6.07 -16.44 3.12
N TRP A 37 -6.42 -16.19 1.86
CA TRP A 37 -5.47 -16.13 0.77
C TRP A 37 -5.21 -14.68 0.39
N VAL A 38 -3.98 -14.40 0.01
CA VAL A 38 -3.56 -13.13 -0.57
C VAL A 38 -3.37 -13.37 -2.06
N VAL A 39 -4.12 -12.63 -2.87
CA VAL A 39 -4.09 -12.74 -4.33
C VAL A 39 -3.69 -11.37 -4.87
N TYR A 40 -2.69 -11.37 -5.74
CA TYR A 40 -2.36 -10.20 -6.54
C TYR A 40 -3.29 -10.15 -7.75
N LEU A 41 -3.86 -8.98 -8.00
CA LEU A 41 -4.71 -8.67 -9.14
C LEU A 41 -3.96 -7.67 -10.02
N GLY A 42 -3.37 -8.16 -11.11
CA GLY A 42 -2.64 -7.35 -12.07
C GLY A 42 -3.56 -6.78 -13.15
N TYR A 43 -3.39 -5.50 -13.44
CA TYR A 43 -4.07 -4.80 -14.54
C TYR A 43 -3.06 -4.48 -15.66
N TYR A 44 -3.51 -3.74 -16.69
CA TYR A 44 -2.62 -3.21 -17.72
C TYR A 44 -1.58 -2.22 -17.15
N GLU A 45 -2.02 -1.32 -16.27
CA GLU A 45 -1.19 -0.30 -15.62
C GLU A 45 -1.34 -0.38 -14.10
N GLY A 46 -0.60 -1.33 -13.51
CA GLY A 46 -0.51 -1.52 -12.06
C GLY A 46 -1.17 -2.81 -11.58
N GLY A 47 -1.59 -2.81 -10.33
CA GLY A 47 -2.27 -3.93 -9.71
C GLY A 47 -2.63 -3.66 -8.26
N SER A 48 -3.50 -4.48 -7.71
CA SER A 48 -3.92 -4.42 -6.31
C SER A 48 -3.70 -5.79 -5.64
N TYR A 49 -3.87 -5.83 -4.33
CA TYR A 49 -3.97 -7.06 -3.56
C TYR A 49 -5.38 -7.23 -3.00
N ILE A 50 -5.93 -8.42 -3.18
CA ILE A 50 -7.20 -8.82 -2.59
C ILE A 50 -6.96 -9.92 -1.55
N LEU A 51 -7.79 -9.91 -0.51
CA LEU A 51 -7.89 -10.96 0.48
C LEU A 51 -9.13 -11.79 0.22
N VAL A 52 -8.94 -13.11 0.16
CA VAL A 52 -10.03 -14.07 -0.02
C VAL A 52 -10.17 -14.88 1.27
N ASP A 53 -11.33 -14.81 1.91
CA ASP A 53 -11.68 -15.68 3.03
C ASP A 53 -11.83 -17.12 2.53
N ILE A 54 -10.99 -18.03 3.05
CA ILE A 54 -10.89 -19.43 2.59
C ILE A 54 -12.20 -20.19 2.84
N LYS A 55 -12.98 -19.81 3.86
CA LYS A 55 -14.19 -20.54 4.25
C LYS A 55 -15.42 -20.07 3.47
N THR A 56 -15.48 -18.79 3.17
CA THR A 56 -16.67 -18.12 2.62
C THR A 56 -16.51 -17.66 1.18
N GLY A 57 -15.27 -17.58 0.69
CA GLY A 57 -14.94 -16.99 -0.61
C GLY A 57 -15.10 -15.46 -0.65
N LYS A 58 -15.38 -14.81 0.48
CA LYS A 58 -15.53 -13.35 0.52
C LYS A 58 -14.23 -12.67 0.11
N VAL A 59 -14.31 -11.81 -0.90
CA VAL A 59 -13.20 -11.01 -1.40
C VAL A 59 -13.21 -9.62 -0.75
N THR A 60 -12.04 -9.15 -0.33
CA THR A 60 -11.83 -7.77 0.16
C THR A 60 -10.63 -7.18 -0.55
N ASP A 61 -10.83 -6.09 -1.29
CA ASP A 61 -9.74 -5.31 -1.86
C ASP A 61 -9.04 -4.51 -0.77
N VAL A 62 -7.71 -4.65 -0.68
CA VAL A 62 -6.89 -3.99 0.34
C VAL A 62 -5.77 -3.13 -0.25
N GLY A 63 -5.68 -3.03 -1.58
CA GLY A 63 -4.71 -2.19 -2.32
C GLY A 63 -3.27 -2.68 -2.29
N GLY A 64 -2.75 -3.04 -1.11
CA GLY A 64 -1.36 -3.44 -0.90
C GLY A 64 -1.22 -4.78 -0.19
N PHE A 65 -0.02 -5.35 -0.24
CA PHE A 65 0.26 -6.61 0.47
C PHE A 65 0.06 -6.43 1.99
N PRO A 66 -0.68 -7.34 2.67
CA PRO A 66 -0.99 -7.20 4.08
C PRO A 66 0.21 -7.57 4.97
N LEU A 67 0.58 -6.66 5.89
CA LEU A 67 1.57 -6.95 6.92
C LEU A 67 0.91 -6.90 8.30
N PHE A 68 0.76 -8.08 8.90
CA PHE A 68 0.02 -8.28 10.14
C PHE A 68 0.76 -7.78 11.39
N SER A 69 -0.01 -7.28 12.35
CA SER A 69 0.45 -7.01 13.71
C SER A 69 0.85 -8.31 14.42
N PRO A 70 1.68 -8.25 15.48
CA PRO A 70 2.10 -9.45 16.19
C PRO A 70 0.95 -10.30 16.77
N ASP A 71 -0.18 -9.68 17.13
CA ASP A 71 -1.39 -10.39 17.57
C ASP A 71 -2.33 -10.83 16.43
N GLY A 72 -1.99 -10.53 15.18
CA GLY A 72 -2.78 -10.87 13.99
C GLY A 72 -4.13 -10.17 13.88
N ARG A 73 -4.46 -9.24 14.79
CA ARG A 73 -5.79 -8.57 14.81
C ARG A 73 -5.86 -7.37 13.87
N ARG A 74 -4.71 -6.88 13.42
CA ARG A 74 -4.60 -5.78 12.47
C ARG A 74 -3.58 -6.11 11.41
N PHE A 75 -3.67 -5.41 10.30
CA PHE A 75 -2.60 -5.36 9.32
C PHE A 75 -2.55 -4.00 8.66
N ILE A 76 -1.37 -3.66 8.15
CA ILE A 76 -1.16 -2.48 7.33
C ILE A 76 -1.02 -2.92 5.87
N THR A 77 -1.54 -2.11 4.96
CA THR A 77 -1.23 -2.20 3.53
C THR A 77 -0.56 -0.91 3.07
N VAL A 78 0.34 -1.06 2.11
CA VAL A 78 0.97 0.06 1.39
C VAL A 78 0.82 -0.19 -0.10
N SER A 79 0.15 0.72 -0.81
CA SER A 79 0.15 0.72 -2.27
C SER A 79 0.97 1.89 -2.78
N ASN A 80 1.88 1.65 -3.72
CA ASN A 80 2.61 2.73 -4.39
C ASN A 80 2.03 2.99 -5.79
N GLU A 81 0.90 2.36 -6.12
CA GLU A 81 0.24 2.57 -7.40
C GLU A 81 -0.48 3.93 -7.40
N PRO A 82 -0.38 4.70 -8.50
CA PRO A 82 -0.88 6.08 -8.55
C PRO A 82 -2.41 6.19 -8.44
N TYR A 83 -3.13 5.10 -8.66
CA TYR A 83 -4.60 5.04 -8.65
C TYR A 83 -5.18 4.28 -7.44
N ASP A 84 -4.33 3.65 -6.63
CA ASP A 84 -4.76 2.89 -5.47
C ASP A 84 -4.88 3.79 -4.24
N LEU A 85 -6.12 4.04 -3.84
CA LEU A 85 -6.41 4.81 -2.64
C LEU A 85 -7.15 3.95 -1.60
N PRO A 86 -6.74 4.00 -0.32
CA PRO A 86 -5.62 4.79 0.22
C PRO A 86 -4.25 4.12 0.03
N ILE A 87 -3.20 4.94 -0.05
CA ILE A 87 -1.81 4.46 -0.20
C ILE A 87 -1.31 3.79 1.08
N LEU A 88 -1.74 4.28 2.26
CA LEU A 88 -1.54 3.58 3.52
C LEU A 88 -2.90 3.26 4.11
N ALA A 89 -3.14 2.02 4.51
CA ALA A 89 -4.33 1.67 5.29
C ALA A 89 -4.02 0.77 6.46
N ILE A 90 -4.68 1.02 7.58
CA ILE A 90 -4.79 0.07 8.67
C ILE A 90 -6.14 -0.62 8.58
N TRP A 91 -6.09 -1.94 8.63
CA TRP A 91 -7.24 -2.82 8.63
C TRP A 91 -7.29 -3.58 9.94
N LYS A 92 -8.51 -3.88 10.39
CA LYS A 92 -8.77 -4.76 11.52
C LYS A 92 -9.39 -6.03 11.02
N LEU A 93 -8.82 -7.14 11.44
CA LEU A 93 -9.38 -8.47 11.27
C LEU A 93 -10.24 -8.79 12.49
N GLN A 94 -11.55 -8.69 12.33
CA GLN A 94 -12.53 -9.22 13.28
C GLN A 94 -13.00 -10.57 12.77
N GLN A 95 -13.45 -11.47 13.65
CA GLN A 95 -13.70 -12.90 13.39
C GLN A 95 -14.22 -13.30 11.99
N LYS A 96 -15.05 -12.49 11.34
CA LYS A 96 -15.60 -12.74 10.00
C LYS A 96 -15.53 -11.52 9.07
N GLU A 97 -14.81 -10.48 9.46
CA GLU A 97 -14.82 -9.21 8.74
C GLU A 97 -13.45 -8.52 8.77
N ILE A 98 -13.02 -8.12 7.59
CA ILE A 98 -11.91 -7.20 7.39
C ILE A 98 -12.53 -5.81 7.26
N ALA A 99 -12.22 -4.92 8.20
CA ALA A 99 -12.72 -3.55 8.21
C ALA A 99 -11.56 -2.55 8.21
N LYS A 100 -11.63 -1.54 7.35
CA LYS A 100 -10.66 -0.45 7.34
C LYS A 100 -10.83 0.42 8.59
N GLU A 101 -9.81 0.49 9.43
CA GLU A 101 -9.80 1.38 10.61
C GLU A 101 -9.32 2.79 10.26
N TRP A 102 -8.39 2.90 9.31
CA TRP A 102 -7.78 4.17 8.94
C TRP A 102 -7.17 4.09 7.53
N GLY A 103 -7.12 5.23 6.84
CA GLY A 103 -6.44 5.35 5.55
C GLY A 103 -5.81 6.73 5.38
N TYR A 104 -4.70 6.77 4.64
CA TYR A 104 -4.05 8.00 4.22
C TYR A 104 -3.79 7.98 2.72
N ASP A 105 -4.18 9.08 2.10
CA ASP A 105 -4.11 9.33 0.67
C ASP A 105 -3.12 10.48 0.41
N PHE A 106 -2.25 10.31 -0.58
CA PHE A 106 -1.29 11.34 -0.99
C PHE A 106 -1.90 12.39 -1.92
N ALA A 107 -3.08 12.16 -2.52
CA ALA A 107 -3.67 13.08 -3.49
C ALA A 107 -3.88 14.50 -2.93
N THR A 108 -4.04 14.64 -1.62
CA THR A 108 -4.22 15.95 -0.96
C THR A 108 -2.93 16.58 -0.45
N ASP A 109 -1.84 15.81 -0.31
CA ASP A 109 -0.67 16.23 0.47
C ASP A 109 0.67 15.71 -0.09
N ARG A 110 0.66 15.29 -1.37
CA ARG A 110 1.83 14.79 -2.11
C ARG A 110 2.94 15.84 -2.01
N PRO A 111 4.07 15.54 -1.36
CA PRO A 111 5.22 16.43 -1.48
C PRO A 111 5.60 16.47 -2.97
N GLU A 112 6.06 17.62 -3.47
CA GLU A 112 6.62 17.69 -4.82
C GLU A 112 7.67 16.59 -4.99
N GLY A 113 7.47 15.71 -5.98
CA GLY A 113 8.31 14.54 -6.24
C GLY A 113 7.62 13.18 -6.08
N GLU A 114 8.34 12.13 -6.46
CA GLU A 114 7.90 10.74 -6.26
C GLU A 114 8.21 10.32 -4.82
N TRP A 115 7.18 9.98 -4.06
CA TRP A 115 7.31 9.44 -2.70
C TRP A 115 6.68 8.05 -2.64
N SER A 116 7.40 7.11 -2.02
CA SER A 116 6.94 5.78 -1.70
C SER A 116 7.17 5.47 -0.23
N TYR A 117 6.37 4.55 0.31
CA TYR A 117 6.54 4.06 1.67
C TYR A 117 6.79 2.56 1.65
N CYS A 118 7.58 2.12 2.61
CA CYS A 118 7.74 0.71 2.93
C CYS A 118 7.46 0.53 4.43
N VAL A 119 6.76 -0.54 4.76
CA VAL A 119 6.63 -0.94 6.16
C VAL A 119 7.93 -1.60 6.57
N GLU A 120 8.56 -1.03 7.58
CA GLU A 120 9.75 -1.67 8.14
C GLU A 120 9.35 -2.80 9.10
N ARG A 121 8.43 -2.51 10.02
CA ARG A 121 7.92 -3.47 11.02
C ARG A 121 6.78 -2.91 11.84
N TRP A 122 6.08 -3.81 12.53
CA TRP A 122 5.30 -3.47 13.70
C TRP A 122 6.20 -3.29 14.94
N ALA A 123 5.84 -2.35 15.80
CA ALA A 123 6.43 -2.10 17.11
C ALA A 123 5.36 -2.34 18.19
N GLY A 124 5.09 -3.61 18.47
CA GLY A 124 3.90 -4.03 19.22
C GLY A 124 2.64 -3.97 18.35
N ASN A 125 1.45 -4.06 18.97
CA ASN A 125 0.18 -4.18 18.24
C ASN A 125 -0.44 -2.84 17.81
N ASN A 126 0.14 -1.72 18.27
CA ASN A 126 -0.46 -0.38 18.16
C ASN A 126 0.49 0.63 17.50
N ARG A 127 1.59 0.17 16.89
CA ARG A 127 2.54 1.07 16.23
C ARG A 127 3.18 0.40 15.02
N VAL A 128 3.22 1.11 13.91
CA VAL A 128 3.92 0.70 12.68
C VAL A 128 5.08 1.65 12.43
N ILE A 129 6.26 1.12 12.13
CA ILE A 129 7.43 1.87 11.70
C ILE A 129 7.48 1.84 10.18
N LEU A 130 7.55 3.01 9.57
CA LEU A 130 7.61 3.18 8.11
C LEU A 130 8.92 3.83 7.71
N GLU A 131 9.43 3.41 6.55
CA GLU A 131 10.45 4.12 5.80
C GLU A 131 9.77 4.84 4.63
N GLY A 132 9.86 6.16 4.59
CA GLY A 132 9.48 6.95 3.43
C GLY A 132 10.72 7.21 2.57
N ARG A 133 10.59 7.01 1.26
CA ARG A 133 11.62 7.34 0.27
C ARG A 133 11.04 8.35 -0.72
N GLY A 134 11.76 9.43 -0.94
CA GLY A 134 11.33 10.51 -1.82
C GLY A 134 12.44 10.96 -2.76
N ASN A 135 12.08 11.30 -3.99
CA ASN A 135 12.94 12.00 -4.93
C ASN A 135 12.52 13.46 -5.02
N LEU A 136 13.34 14.37 -4.51
CA LEU A 136 13.13 15.80 -4.73
C LEU A 136 13.88 16.23 -5.99
N VAL A 137 13.13 16.65 -7.01
CA VAL A 137 13.70 17.29 -8.21
C VAL A 137 13.80 18.79 -7.92
N ILE A 138 15.02 19.28 -7.76
CA ILE A 138 15.25 20.72 -7.61
C ILE A 138 15.40 21.31 -9.00
N ASP A 139 14.37 22.00 -9.47
CA ASP A 139 14.46 22.80 -10.68
C ASP A 139 15.37 24.02 -10.43
N LYS A 140 16.32 24.26 -11.33
CA LYS A 140 17.12 25.48 -11.28
C LYS A 140 16.27 26.56 -11.94
N GLY A 141 15.89 27.57 -11.16
CA GLY A 141 15.00 28.64 -11.60
C GLY A 141 15.39 29.29 -12.93
N PRO A 142 14.45 30.04 -13.55
CA PRO A 142 14.63 30.59 -14.89
C PRO A 142 15.85 31.51 -14.94
N GLY A 143 16.83 31.17 -15.79
CA GLY A 143 18.01 32.03 -16.03
C GLY A 143 19.35 31.32 -16.25
N VAL A 144 19.45 30.00 -16.04
CA VAL A 144 20.70 29.26 -16.31
C VAL A 144 20.68 28.70 -17.74
N VAL A 145 21.12 29.52 -18.70
CA VAL A 145 21.33 29.07 -20.08
C VAL A 145 22.48 28.05 -20.10
N GLY A 146 22.19 26.81 -20.53
CA GLY A 146 23.19 25.78 -20.81
C GLY A 146 23.47 24.75 -19.70
N ALA A 147 22.59 24.55 -18.73
CA ALA A 147 22.78 23.53 -17.70
C ALA A 147 21.65 22.48 -17.66
N ASP A 148 21.75 21.46 -18.51
CA ASP A 148 20.98 20.20 -18.46
C ASP A 148 21.34 19.34 -17.23
N ARG A 149 21.34 19.91 -16.03
CA ARG A 149 21.65 19.16 -14.81
C ARG A 149 20.61 19.43 -13.73
N PHE A 150 19.52 18.65 -13.80
CA PHE A 150 18.69 18.38 -12.63
C PHE A 150 19.56 17.83 -11.51
N ARG A 151 19.39 18.33 -10.29
CA ARG A 151 19.91 17.66 -9.09
C ARG A 151 18.73 16.97 -8.41
N SER A 152 18.72 15.64 -8.46
CA SER A 152 17.85 14.83 -7.63
C SER A 152 18.47 14.68 -6.24
N ILE A 153 17.73 15.02 -5.20
CA ILE A 153 18.10 14.66 -3.83
C ILE A 153 17.21 13.49 -3.40
N PHE A 154 17.85 12.38 -3.05
CA PHE A 154 17.19 11.24 -2.43
C PHE A 154 16.97 11.56 -0.95
N LEU A 155 15.71 11.55 -0.53
CA LEU A 155 15.32 11.74 0.85
C LEU A 155 14.84 10.41 1.42
N THR A 156 15.43 10.00 2.53
CA THR A 156 14.95 8.86 3.32
C THR A 156 14.55 9.36 4.69
N GLY A 157 13.35 9.01 5.14
CA GLY A 157 12.85 9.43 6.44
C GLY A 157 12.13 8.30 7.14
N ARG A 158 12.46 8.05 8.41
CA ARG A 158 11.70 7.12 9.24
C ARG A 158 10.54 7.83 9.88
N THR A 159 9.36 7.23 9.83
CA THR A 159 8.21 7.71 10.56
C THR A 159 7.43 6.56 11.20
N SER A 160 6.35 6.88 11.92
CA SER A 160 5.48 5.87 12.51
C SER A 160 4.02 6.27 12.54
N LEU A 161 3.15 5.28 12.39
CA LEU A 161 1.74 5.36 12.77
C LEU A 161 1.57 4.81 14.18
N ARG A 162 0.79 5.48 15.01
CA ARG A 162 0.51 5.05 16.39
C ARG A 162 -0.97 5.09 16.70
N PHE A 163 -1.49 4.02 17.28
CA PHE A 163 -2.84 3.94 17.82
C PHE A 163 -2.84 4.28 19.32
N ASP A 164 -3.73 5.17 19.75
CA ASP A 164 -3.86 5.58 21.16
C ASP A 164 -5.00 4.87 21.91
N GLY A 165 -5.78 4.04 21.21
CA GLY A 165 -7.00 3.40 21.74
C GLY A 165 -8.28 3.85 21.04
N ALA A 166 -8.25 5.01 20.38
CA ALA A 166 -9.38 5.54 19.62
C ALA A 166 -9.01 5.85 18.17
N THR A 167 -7.84 6.46 17.94
CA THR A 167 -7.46 6.99 16.62
C THR A 167 -6.01 6.66 16.27
N TRP A 168 -5.76 6.54 14.96
CA TRP A 168 -4.42 6.42 14.38
C TRP A 168 -3.82 7.80 14.13
N HIS A 169 -2.63 8.01 14.68
CA HIS A 169 -1.85 9.23 14.51
C HIS A 169 -0.69 8.96 13.55
N TYR A 170 -0.70 9.64 12.41
CA TYR A 170 0.39 9.63 11.44
C TYR A 170 1.21 10.91 11.59
N ARG A 171 2.53 10.78 11.72
CA ARG A 171 3.45 11.90 11.62
C ARG A 171 4.12 11.80 10.25
N GLN A 172 4.11 12.83 9.43
CA GLN A 172 4.92 12.81 8.20
C GLN A 172 6.41 12.87 8.56
N PRO A 173 7.30 12.24 7.75
CA PRO A 173 8.73 12.47 7.89
C PRO A 173 9.05 13.97 7.73
N LEU A 174 10.02 14.48 8.49
CA LEU A 174 10.48 15.87 8.38
C LEU A 174 10.87 16.18 6.93
N ARG A 175 10.14 17.11 6.29
CA ARG A 175 10.57 17.73 5.03
C ARG A 175 11.78 18.61 5.35
N LEU A 176 12.85 18.52 4.55
CA LEU A 176 13.81 19.62 4.46
C LEU A 176 13.01 20.82 3.91
N LYS A 177 12.72 21.80 4.77
CA LYS A 177 12.17 23.08 4.28
C LYS A 177 13.26 23.72 3.43
N ARG A 178 12.93 24.06 2.18
CA ARG A 178 13.75 24.94 1.36
C ARG A 178 13.80 26.27 2.12
N GLU A 179 14.92 26.59 2.76
CA GLU A 179 15.15 27.96 3.22
C GLU A 179 15.27 28.82 1.97
N ALA A 180 14.30 29.71 1.76
CA ALA A 180 14.39 30.72 0.73
C ALA A 180 15.51 31.69 1.15
N GLY A 181 16.67 31.56 0.49
CA GLY A 181 17.71 32.57 0.48
C GLY A 181 17.48 33.58 -0.63
#